data_AF-A0A835XFP7-F1
#
_entry.id   AF-A0A835XFP7-F1
#
_cell.length_a   1.000
_cell.length_b   1.000
_cell.length_c   1.000
_cell.angle_alpha   90.00
_cell.angle_beta   90.00
_cell.angle_gamma   90.00
#
_symmetry.space_group_name_H-M   'P 1'
#
loop_
_entity.id
_entity.type
_entity.pdbx_description
1 polymer ?
#
loop_
_entity_poly.entity_id
_entity_poly.type
_entity_poly.pdbx_seq_one_letter_code
_entity_poly.pdbx_strand_id
1 'polypeptide(L)'
;MDFNSQKSNYTSPCQNSNVICVAANAPVGICPGPCDPNNVFCLAPGGLNFAGANYSRLASYSNYGRAVDVTAPGGDYADFPKPCFFDDFIATTAPNGGTSWVSGTSFSAPHVSALAALYIQKAAMDKGVLESELCNPNRVKTFVSPAQIKTAIMRGAVLPPGNAGEMRRIFGAGIINVPRTLGL
;
A
#
# COMPACT_ATOMS: atom_id res chain seq x y z
N MET A 1 -15.73 4.21 -24.54
CA MET A 1 -16.05 5.49 -23.85
C MET A 1 -14.73 6.21 -23.65
N ASP A 2 -14.60 7.42 -24.21
CA ASP A 2 -13.37 8.20 -24.10
C ASP A 2 -13.35 8.95 -22.76
N PHE A 3 -12.56 8.45 -21.81
CA PHE A 3 -12.41 9.01 -20.46
C PHE A 3 -11.79 10.42 -20.46
N ASN A 4 -11.37 10.96 -21.61
CA ASN A 4 -10.89 12.33 -21.72
C ASN A 4 -12.00 13.37 -21.90
N SER A 5 -13.23 12.97 -22.22
CA SER A 5 -14.34 13.89 -22.55
C SER A 5 -15.20 14.34 -21.34
N GLN A 6 -14.93 13.86 -20.12
CA GLN A 6 -15.75 14.14 -18.91
C GLN A 6 -15.02 15.04 -17.87
N LYS A 7 -13.99 15.78 -18.29
CA LYS A 7 -13.05 16.47 -17.39
C LYS A 7 -13.52 17.79 -16.76
N SER A 8 -14.77 18.24 -16.87
CA SER A 8 -15.09 19.61 -16.41
C SER A 8 -15.80 19.79 -15.06
N ASN A 9 -16.35 18.75 -14.40
CA ASN A 9 -17.14 18.99 -13.17
C ASN A 9 -16.93 18.02 -11.98
N TYR A 10 -16.09 16.98 -12.10
CA TYR A 10 -15.79 16.08 -10.98
C TYR A 10 -14.31 16.10 -10.61
N THR A 11 -13.99 16.82 -9.54
CA THR A 11 -12.69 16.71 -8.88
C THR A 11 -12.69 15.46 -8.03
N SER A 12 -11.92 14.44 -8.43
CA SER A 12 -11.76 13.23 -7.61
C SER A 12 -11.13 13.60 -6.27
N PRO A 13 -11.50 12.94 -5.14
CA PRO A 13 -10.82 13.14 -3.87
C PRO A 13 -9.29 12.99 -3.96
N CYS A 14 -8.81 12.15 -4.89
CA CYS A 14 -7.39 11.91 -5.16
C CYS A 14 -6.60 13.14 -5.65
N GLN A 15 -7.27 14.15 -6.18
CA GLN A 15 -6.63 15.41 -6.57
C GLN A 15 -6.36 16.32 -5.36
N ASN A 16 -6.91 15.99 -4.17
CA ASN A 16 -6.63 16.71 -2.94
C ASN A 16 -5.28 16.27 -2.35
N SER A 17 -4.44 17.22 -1.94
CA SER A 17 -3.15 16.94 -1.29
C SER A 17 -3.29 16.28 0.08
N ASN A 18 -4.47 16.36 0.69
CA ASN A 18 -4.77 15.81 2.01
C ASN A 18 -5.37 14.40 1.94
N VAL A 19 -5.58 13.85 0.75
CA VAL A 19 -6.11 12.50 0.53
C VAL A 19 -5.06 11.69 -0.20
N ILE A 20 -4.80 10.46 0.27
CA ILE A 20 -3.94 9.50 -0.42
C ILE A 20 -4.84 8.47 -1.07
N CYS A 21 -4.74 8.36 -2.39
CA CYS A 21 -5.46 7.36 -3.17
C CYS A 21 -4.59 6.15 -3.45
N VAL A 22 -5.17 4.99 -3.15
CA VAL A 22 -4.43 3.73 -3.03
C VAL A 22 -5.00 2.71 -4.01
N ALA A 23 -4.11 2.07 -4.76
CA ALA A 23 -4.39 0.89 -5.55
C ALA A 23 -3.88 -0.38 -4.84
N ALA A 24 -4.34 -1.55 -5.29
CA ALA A 24 -3.90 -2.83 -4.78
C ALA A 24 -2.88 -3.51 -5.69
N ASN A 25 -1.77 -3.98 -5.13
CA ASN A 25 -0.87 -4.93 -5.78
C ASN A 25 -0.99 -6.32 -5.17
N ALA A 26 -0.55 -7.27 -5.99
CA ALA A 26 -0.47 -8.68 -5.68
C ALA A 26 0.71 -9.31 -6.44
N PRO A 27 1.08 -10.56 -6.15
CA PRO A 27 0.76 -11.27 -4.91
C PRO A 27 1.46 -10.65 -3.70
N VAL A 28 0.86 -10.85 -2.53
CA VAL A 28 1.30 -10.28 -1.25
C VAL A 28 2.29 -11.17 -0.50
N GLY A 29 2.67 -12.29 -1.10
CA GLY A 29 3.82 -13.09 -0.72
C GLY A 29 3.55 -14.00 0.47
N ILE A 30 2.85 -15.11 0.25
CA ILE A 30 3.07 -16.34 1.00
C ILE A 30 3.88 -17.26 0.08
N CYS A 31 5.05 -17.70 0.54
CA CYS A 31 5.90 -18.65 -0.20
C CYS A 31 5.39 -20.09 0.04
N PRO A 32 5.25 -20.94 -1.01
CA PRO A 32 4.79 -22.32 -0.86
C PRO A 32 5.91 -23.38 -0.97
N GLY A 33 6.00 -24.31 -0.01
CA GLY A 33 6.38 -25.73 -0.20
C GLY A 33 6.58 -26.59 1.08
N PRO A 34 5.75 -27.62 1.45
CA PRO A 34 4.54 -28.17 0.86
C PRO A 34 3.28 -28.06 1.77
N CYS A 35 2.65 -26.91 1.98
CA CYS A 35 2.99 -25.53 1.62
C CYS A 35 4.19 -24.90 2.41
N ASP A 36 4.82 -25.68 3.29
CA ASP A 36 5.73 -25.46 4.45
C ASP A 36 4.99 -25.11 5.74
N PRO A 37 4.85 -26.07 6.68
CA PRO A 37 4.22 -25.86 7.98
C PRO A 37 5.10 -25.10 9.01
N ASN A 38 6.31 -24.65 8.66
CA ASN A 38 7.17 -23.91 9.57
C ASN A 38 7.72 -22.61 8.92
N ASN A 39 7.21 -21.46 9.36
CA ASN A 39 7.70 -20.08 9.18
C ASN A 39 6.93 -19.20 8.18
N VAL A 40 6.17 -18.24 8.70
CA VAL A 40 6.49 -16.80 8.85
C VAL A 40 6.28 -16.00 7.54
N PHE A 41 5.27 -15.12 7.59
CA PHE A 41 4.95 -14.04 6.66
C PHE A 41 6.18 -13.51 5.87
N CYS A 42 6.17 -13.67 4.55
CA CYS A 42 7.19 -13.11 3.67
C CYS A 42 6.85 -11.66 3.28
N LEU A 43 6.85 -10.74 4.24
CA LEU A 43 6.94 -9.30 3.96
C LEU A 43 8.41 -8.87 4.03
N ALA A 44 9.22 -9.33 3.08
CA ALA A 44 10.58 -8.80 2.97
C ALA A 44 10.55 -7.41 2.30
N PRO A 45 11.20 -6.39 2.89
CA PRO A 45 11.44 -5.13 2.20
C PRO A 45 12.44 -5.39 1.07
N GLY A 46 11.96 -5.30 -0.16
CA GLY A 46 12.71 -5.69 -1.36
C GLY A 46 12.22 -7.04 -1.85
N GLY A 47 11.44 -7.02 -2.92
CA GLY A 47 10.81 -8.19 -3.52
C GLY A 47 11.76 -9.38 -3.56
N LEU A 48 11.39 -10.44 -2.86
CA LEU A 48 12.09 -11.71 -2.94
C LEU A 48 11.87 -12.26 -4.34
N ASN A 49 12.93 -12.20 -5.16
CA ASN A 49 13.01 -12.88 -6.44
C ASN A 49 13.14 -14.39 -6.17
N PHE A 50 12.03 -15.07 -5.87
CA PHE A 50 11.96 -16.53 -6.00
C PHE A 50 11.34 -16.87 -7.37
N ALA A 51 12.15 -17.52 -8.21
CA ALA A 51 11.76 -18.32 -9.37
C ALA A 51 10.60 -17.77 -10.25
N GLY A 52 10.72 -16.55 -10.79
CA GLY A 52 9.83 -16.06 -11.84
C GLY A 52 8.43 -15.59 -11.38
N ALA A 53 8.17 -15.50 -10.08
CA ALA A 53 6.94 -14.89 -9.57
C ALA A 53 7.02 -13.35 -9.63
N ASN A 54 6.07 -12.74 -10.35
CA ASN A 54 5.99 -11.28 -10.49
C ASN A 54 5.19 -10.68 -9.32
N TYR A 55 5.85 -10.45 -8.17
CA TYR A 55 5.30 -9.80 -6.95
C TYR A 55 4.99 -8.30 -7.13
N SER A 56 4.99 -7.83 -8.37
CA SER A 56 4.89 -6.43 -8.73
C SER A 56 3.82 -6.21 -9.79
N ARG A 57 2.75 -7.02 -9.75
CA ARG A 57 1.58 -6.87 -10.59
C ARG A 57 0.48 -6.12 -9.86
N LEU A 58 -0.30 -5.37 -10.62
CA LEU A 58 -1.54 -4.79 -10.11
C LEU A 58 -2.54 -5.94 -9.86
N ALA A 59 -3.33 -5.86 -8.78
CA ALA A 59 -4.41 -6.81 -8.55
C ALA A 59 -5.47 -6.69 -9.66
N SER A 60 -6.05 -7.82 -10.06
CA SER A 60 -6.96 -7.90 -11.22
C SER A 60 -8.19 -6.99 -11.12
N TYR A 61 -8.66 -6.74 -9.89
CA TYR A 61 -9.78 -5.86 -9.59
C TYR A 61 -9.39 -4.39 -9.40
N SER A 62 -8.10 -4.07 -9.29
CA SER A 62 -7.67 -2.73 -8.90
C SER A 62 -7.81 -1.77 -10.06
N ASN A 63 -8.43 -0.62 -9.77
CA ASN A 63 -8.38 0.51 -10.68
C ASN A 63 -6.95 1.09 -10.75
N TYR A 64 -6.64 1.73 -11.87
CA TYR A 64 -5.36 2.41 -12.13
C TYR A 64 -5.58 3.73 -12.87
N GLY A 65 -4.51 4.50 -13.05
CA GLY A 65 -4.51 5.77 -13.77
C GLY A 65 -4.03 6.94 -12.91
N ARG A 66 -4.20 8.15 -13.44
CA ARG A 66 -3.64 9.39 -12.84
C ARG A 66 -4.14 9.74 -11.44
N ALA A 67 -5.22 9.09 -10.98
CA ALA A 67 -5.78 9.30 -9.65
C ALA A 67 -5.09 8.43 -8.57
N VAL A 68 -4.28 7.44 -8.95
CA VAL A 68 -3.56 6.60 -7.98
C VAL A 68 -2.29 7.33 -7.55
N ASP A 69 -2.15 7.56 -6.24
CA ASP A 69 -0.93 8.14 -5.67
C ASP A 69 0.12 7.07 -5.41
N VAL A 70 -0.30 5.94 -4.83
CA VAL A 70 0.56 4.79 -4.49
C VAL A 70 -0.21 3.49 -4.56
N THR A 71 0.53 2.39 -4.60
CA THR A 71 -0.02 1.04 -4.53
C THR A 71 0.44 0.36 -3.25
N ALA A 72 -0.41 -0.49 -2.66
CA ALA A 72 -0.07 -1.24 -1.47
C ALA A 72 -0.65 -2.67 -1.52
N PRO A 73 -0.10 -3.60 -0.72
CA PRO A 73 -0.55 -4.99 -0.68
C PRO A 73 -2.06 -5.08 -0.44
N GLY A 74 -2.78 -5.68 -1.38
CA GLY A 74 -4.23 -5.88 -1.28
C GLY A 74 -4.68 -7.29 -1.62
N GLY A 75 -3.77 -8.11 -2.14
CA GLY A 75 -4.05 -9.46 -2.62
C GLY A 75 -4.79 -9.50 -3.95
N ASP A 76 -5.10 -10.69 -4.42
CA ASP A 76 -5.89 -10.94 -5.63
C ASP A 76 -6.65 -12.25 -5.54
N TYR A 77 -7.77 -12.31 -6.26
CA TYR A 77 -8.57 -13.52 -6.45
C TYR A 77 -8.38 -14.14 -7.85
N ALA A 78 -7.48 -13.60 -8.68
CA ALA A 78 -7.25 -14.05 -10.05
C ALA A 78 -6.88 -15.55 -10.16
N ASP A 79 -6.28 -16.12 -9.13
CA ASP A 79 -5.95 -17.54 -9.08
C ASP A 79 -7.05 -18.42 -8.50
N PHE A 80 -8.18 -17.87 -8.04
CA PHE A 80 -9.30 -18.67 -7.58
C PHE A 80 -10.01 -19.38 -8.76
N PRO A 81 -10.35 -20.69 -8.69
CA PRO A 81 -10.17 -21.63 -7.56
C PRO A 81 -8.97 -22.60 -7.73
N LYS A 82 -7.90 -22.19 -8.41
CA LYS A 82 -6.69 -23.03 -8.57
C LYS A 82 -6.13 -23.42 -7.20
N PRO A 83 -5.44 -24.58 -7.09
CA PRO A 83 -4.73 -24.93 -5.87
C PRO A 83 -3.82 -23.78 -5.38
N CYS A 84 -3.79 -23.55 -4.07
CA CYS A 84 -3.00 -22.49 -3.41
C CYS A 84 -3.41 -21.04 -3.77
N PHE A 85 -4.64 -20.80 -4.24
CA PHE A 85 -5.13 -19.44 -4.53
C PHE A 85 -5.01 -18.47 -3.34
N PHE A 86 -5.00 -18.98 -2.10
CA PHE A 86 -4.89 -18.17 -0.88
C PHE A 86 -3.51 -17.52 -0.71
N ASP A 87 -2.46 -17.97 -1.42
CA ASP A 87 -1.13 -17.35 -1.38
C ASP A 87 -1.14 -15.92 -1.96
N ASP A 88 -2.16 -15.61 -2.74
CA ASP A 88 -2.41 -14.29 -3.32
C ASP A 88 -3.36 -13.44 -2.45
N PHE A 89 -3.91 -13.96 -1.35
CA PHE A 89 -4.81 -13.22 -0.46
C PHE A 89 -4.07 -12.58 0.72
N ILE A 90 -4.68 -11.56 1.32
CA ILE A 90 -4.26 -10.98 2.59
C ILE A 90 -4.93 -11.76 3.73
N ALA A 91 -4.16 -12.15 4.75
CA ALA A 91 -4.70 -12.61 6.02
C ALA A 91 -5.13 -11.41 6.87
N THR A 92 -6.39 -11.36 7.28
CA THR A 92 -6.94 -10.33 8.19
C THR A 92 -7.70 -10.97 9.35
N THR A 93 -7.94 -10.20 10.41
CA THR A 93 -8.87 -10.61 11.47
C THR A 93 -10.30 -10.66 10.96
N ALA A 94 -11.05 -11.64 11.44
CA ALA A 94 -12.47 -11.83 11.12
C ALA A 94 -13.35 -11.49 12.34
N PRO A 95 -14.60 -11.02 12.12
CA PRO A 95 -15.50 -10.64 13.21
C PRO A 95 -15.82 -11.75 14.23
N ASN A 96 -15.65 -13.01 13.84
CA ASN A 96 -15.83 -14.18 14.70
C ASN A 96 -14.61 -14.49 15.60
N GLY A 97 -13.62 -13.58 15.67
CA GLY A 97 -12.38 -13.78 16.41
C GLY A 97 -11.35 -14.67 15.70
N GLY A 98 -11.64 -15.12 14.48
CA GLY A 98 -10.72 -15.89 13.65
C GLY A 98 -9.91 -15.02 12.69
N THR A 99 -9.30 -15.67 11.71
CA THR A 99 -8.67 -15.03 10.56
C THR A 99 -9.42 -15.35 9.28
N SER A 100 -9.32 -14.47 8.29
CA SER A 100 -9.91 -14.65 6.97
C SER A 100 -8.91 -14.27 5.88
N TRP A 101 -9.00 -14.97 4.75
CA TRP A 101 -8.29 -14.65 3.53
C TRP A 101 -9.16 -13.69 2.72
N VAL A 102 -8.67 -12.48 2.51
CA VAL A 102 -9.39 -11.43 1.80
C VAL A 102 -8.55 -10.83 0.69
N SER A 103 -9.22 -10.24 -0.30
CA SER A 103 -8.57 -9.38 -1.29
C SER A 103 -9.41 -8.13 -1.49
N GLY A 104 -8.75 -7.01 -1.73
CA GLY A 104 -9.42 -5.73 -1.98
C GLY A 104 -8.53 -4.51 -1.76
N THR A 105 -8.84 -3.41 -2.45
CA THR A 105 -8.21 -2.10 -2.19
C THR A 105 -8.51 -1.60 -0.77
N SER A 106 -9.63 -2.01 -0.19
CA SER A 106 -9.97 -1.79 1.23
C SER A 106 -8.94 -2.37 2.19
N PHE A 107 -8.16 -3.37 1.78
CA PHE A 107 -7.07 -3.96 2.56
C PHE A 107 -5.70 -3.36 2.20
N SER A 108 -5.56 -2.70 1.05
CA SER A 108 -4.41 -1.84 0.73
C SER A 108 -4.42 -0.52 1.51
N ALA A 109 -5.61 0.08 1.70
CA ALA A 109 -5.77 1.33 2.44
C ALA A 109 -5.18 1.31 3.87
N PRO A 110 -5.42 0.29 4.73
CA PRO A 110 -4.83 0.24 6.07
C PRO A 110 -3.31 0.11 6.07
N HIS A 111 -2.68 -0.49 5.05
CA HIS A 111 -1.22 -0.51 4.94
C HIS A 111 -0.65 0.91 4.74
N VAL A 112 -1.30 1.72 3.91
CA VAL A 112 -0.90 3.12 3.67
C VAL A 112 -1.17 4.00 4.88
N SER A 113 -2.31 3.82 5.56
CA SER A 113 -2.60 4.60 6.77
C SER A 113 -1.68 4.23 7.94
N ALA A 114 -1.30 2.96 8.07
CA ALA A 114 -0.30 2.53 9.05
C ALA A 114 1.07 3.17 8.77
N LEU A 115 1.51 3.19 7.50
CA LEU A 115 2.75 3.87 7.12
C LEU A 115 2.69 5.38 7.40
N ALA A 116 1.55 6.03 7.13
CA ALA A 116 1.34 7.42 7.48
C ALA A 116 1.48 7.67 9.00
N ALA A 117 0.91 6.80 9.83
CA ALA A 117 1.03 6.87 11.28
C ALA A 117 2.48 6.71 11.76
N LEU A 118 3.21 5.72 11.23
CA LEU A 118 4.63 5.54 11.53
C LEU A 118 5.47 6.76 11.14
N TYR A 119 5.18 7.37 9.99
CA TYR A 119 5.86 8.58 9.55
C TYR A 119 5.59 9.77 10.49
N ILE A 120 4.35 9.95 10.95
CA ILE A 120 4.01 10.97 11.95
C ILE A 120 4.79 10.74 13.25
N GLN A 121 4.82 9.50 13.74
CA GLN A 121 5.53 9.14 14.96
C GLN A 121 7.03 9.43 14.83
N LYS A 122 7.67 8.97 13.74
CA LYS A 122 9.09 9.23 13.46
C LYS A 122 9.40 10.71 13.39
N ALA A 123 8.58 11.49 12.69
CA ALA A 123 8.79 12.93 12.55
C ALA A 123 8.62 13.69 13.88
N ALA A 124 7.76 13.20 14.78
CA ALA A 124 7.63 13.71 16.13
C ALA A 124 8.87 13.38 16.98
N MET A 125 9.36 12.14 16.92
CA MET A 125 10.59 11.71 17.59
C MET A 125 11.81 12.54 17.14
N ASP A 126 11.96 12.79 15.84
CA ASP A 126 13.05 13.59 15.27
C ASP A 126 13.03 15.05 15.76
N LYS A 127 11.86 15.55 16.17
CA LYS A 127 11.66 16.89 16.70
C LYS A 127 11.72 16.94 18.23
N GLY A 128 12.01 15.81 18.89
CA GLY A 128 12.05 15.71 20.35
C GLY A 128 10.67 15.85 21.01
N VAL A 129 9.58 15.60 20.26
CA VAL A 129 8.21 15.63 20.80
C VAL A 129 8.01 14.39 21.67
N LEU A 130 7.52 14.60 22.89
CA LEU A 130 7.24 13.50 23.81
C LEU A 130 5.96 12.75 23.39
N GLU A 131 5.88 11.45 23.69
CA GLU A 131 4.69 10.65 23.40
C GLU A 131 3.42 11.20 24.07
N SER A 132 3.57 11.78 25.27
CA SER A 132 2.48 12.45 26.00
C SER A 132 1.94 13.69 25.26
N GLU A 133 2.76 14.31 24.39
CA GLU A 133 2.35 15.43 23.55
C GLU A 133 1.71 14.96 22.24
N LEU A 134 2.15 13.82 21.69
CA LEU A 134 1.54 13.14 20.55
C LEU A 134 0.10 12.69 20.85
N CYS A 135 -0.12 12.12 22.03
CA CYS A 135 -1.43 11.62 22.47
C CYS A 135 -2.37 12.73 22.96
N ASN A 136 -1.95 14.00 22.95
CA ASN A 136 -2.76 15.12 23.43
C ASN A 136 -3.60 15.74 22.28
N PRO A 137 -4.93 15.58 22.28
CA PRO A 137 -5.79 16.08 21.20
C PRO A 137 -5.77 17.62 21.06
N ASN A 138 -5.36 18.35 22.10
CA ASN A 138 -5.26 19.81 22.11
C ASN A 138 -3.86 20.33 21.73
N ARG A 139 -2.87 19.45 21.59
CA ARG A 139 -1.48 19.77 21.22
C ARG A 139 -1.02 19.18 19.89
N VAL A 140 -1.94 18.66 19.07
CA VAL A 140 -1.65 18.32 17.68
C VAL A 140 -1.43 19.60 16.85
N LYS A 141 -0.40 20.38 17.19
CA LYS A 141 0.27 21.23 16.22
C LYS A 141 0.89 20.23 15.26
N THR A 142 0.24 20.03 14.11
CA THR A 142 0.66 19.09 13.08
C THR A 142 2.10 19.39 12.69
N PHE A 143 3.05 18.70 13.33
CA PHE A 143 4.47 18.82 13.02
C PHE A 143 4.78 18.32 11.60
N VAL A 144 3.81 17.63 10.99
CA VAL A 144 3.77 17.21 9.60
C VAL A 144 2.34 17.41 9.09
N SER A 145 2.19 18.09 7.96
CA SER A 145 0.90 18.23 7.26
C SER A 145 0.54 16.97 6.47
N PRO A 146 -0.76 16.69 6.20
CA PRO A 146 -1.18 15.59 5.34
C PRO A 146 -0.48 15.58 3.96
N ALA A 147 -0.26 16.75 3.38
CA ALA A 147 0.48 16.89 2.12
C ALA A 147 1.95 16.45 2.23
N GLN A 148 2.61 16.73 3.36
CA GLN A 148 3.98 16.25 3.61
C GLN A 148 4.01 14.74 3.80
N ILE A 149 3.01 14.16 4.49
CA ILE A 149 2.88 12.70 4.64
C ILE A 149 2.71 12.05 3.26
N LYS A 150 1.75 12.53 2.46
CA LYS A 150 1.52 12.05 1.09
C LYS A 150 2.81 12.11 0.26
N THR A 151 3.51 13.24 0.32
CA THR A 151 4.78 13.43 -0.41
C THR A 151 5.86 12.47 0.06
N ALA A 152 5.99 12.22 1.37
CA ALA A 152 6.99 11.30 1.91
C ALA A 152 6.73 9.86 1.47
N ILE A 153 5.47 9.40 1.57
CA ILE A 153 5.07 8.05 1.13
C ILE A 153 5.31 7.88 -0.37
N MET A 154 4.94 8.85 -1.20
CA MET A 154 5.18 8.81 -2.64
C MET A 154 6.68 8.81 -2.99
N ARG A 155 7.52 9.52 -2.24
CA ARG A 155 8.98 9.51 -2.44
C ARG A 155 9.61 8.18 -2.02
N GLY A 156 9.08 7.55 -0.98
CA GLY A 156 9.52 6.25 -0.50
C GLY A 156 9.08 5.09 -1.39
N ALA A 157 7.98 5.23 -2.12
CA ALA A 157 7.44 4.19 -2.98
C ALA A 157 8.42 3.72 -4.07
N VAL A 158 8.35 2.42 -4.38
CA VAL A 158 9.23 1.74 -5.34
C VAL A 158 8.42 1.29 -6.54
N LEU A 159 8.84 1.70 -7.74
CA LEU A 159 8.21 1.24 -8.97
C LEU A 159 8.62 -0.21 -9.28
N PRO A 160 7.68 -1.04 -9.72
CA PRO A 160 7.98 -2.32 -10.36
C PRO A 160 8.98 -2.21 -11.52
N PRO A 161 9.71 -3.28 -11.84
CA PRO A 161 10.52 -3.35 -13.07
C PRO A 161 9.65 -3.09 -14.31
N GLY A 162 10.17 -2.31 -15.26
CA GLY A 162 9.51 -2.02 -16.54
C GLY A 162 9.64 -0.55 -16.95
N ASN A 163 8.85 -0.13 -17.94
CA ASN A 163 8.86 1.25 -18.41
C ASN A 163 8.34 2.19 -17.31
N ALA A 164 9.19 3.08 -16.80
CA ALA A 164 8.83 3.96 -15.68
C ALA A 164 7.60 4.85 -15.96
N GLY A 165 7.38 5.27 -17.20
CA GLY A 165 6.21 6.07 -17.59
C GLY A 165 4.92 5.27 -17.60
N GLU A 166 4.99 3.99 -17.93
CA GLU A 166 3.87 3.04 -17.85
C GLU A 166 3.60 2.64 -16.39
N MET A 167 4.65 2.25 -15.67
CA MET A 167 4.54 1.86 -14.26
C MET A 167 3.97 2.99 -13.40
N ARG A 168 4.27 4.25 -13.71
CA ARG A 168 3.65 5.40 -13.02
C ARG A 168 2.16 5.57 -13.30
N ARG A 169 1.68 5.16 -14.48
CA ARG A 169 0.23 5.19 -14.79
C ARG A 169 -0.51 4.07 -14.08
N ILE A 170 0.16 2.95 -13.84
CA ILE A 170 -0.44 1.76 -13.23
C ILE A 170 -0.37 1.83 -11.70
N PHE A 171 0.81 2.14 -11.15
CA PHE A 171 1.10 2.05 -9.72
C PHE A 171 1.18 3.41 -9.00
N GLY A 172 0.95 4.52 -9.70
CA GLY A 172 1.19 5.86 -9.16
C GLY A 172 2.68 6.12 -8.94
N ALA A 173 3.08 6.51 -7.73
CA ALA A 173 4.49 6.65 -7.37
C ALA A 173 5.20 5.30 -7.20
N GLY A 174 4.45 4.20 -7.06
CA GLY A 174 4.96 2.84 -6.87
C GLY A 174 4.30 2.13 -5.70
N ILE A 175 4.84 0.96 -5.37
CA ILE A 175 4.45 0.16 -4.20
C ILE A 175 5.07 0.79 -2.96
N ILE A 176 4.28 0.96 -1.89
CA ILE A 176 4.78 1.54 -0.63
C ILE A 176 5.99 0.76 -0.08
N ASN A 177 6.94 1.49 0.52
CA ASN A 177 8.13 0.90 1.14
C ASN A 177 8.40 1.60 2.46
N VAL A 178 8.27 0.87 3.57
CA VAL A 178 8.35 1.44 4.92
C VAL A 178 9.74 1.99 5.21
N PRO A 179 10.86 1.23 5.09
CA PRO A 179 12.19 1.76 5.38
C PRO A 179 12.54 3.00 4.56
N ARG A 180 12.27 2.99 3.26
CA ARG A 180 12.59 4.10 2.37
C ARG A 180 11.75 5.35 2.64
N THR A 181 10.50 5.19 3.08
CA THR A 181 9.64 6.31 3.49
C THR A 181 10.11 6.92 4.82
N LEU A 182 10.57 6.09 5.74
CA LEU A 182 11.01 6.51 7.08
C LEU A 182 12.49 6.94 7.14
N GLY A 183 13.27 6.67 6.08
CA GLY A 183 14.70 6.97 6.02
C GLY A 183 15.53 6.07 6.94
N LEU A 184 15.14 4.80 7.06
CA LEU A 184 15.80 3.76 7.86
C LEU A 184 16.80 2.95 7.04
#